data_AF-A0A2D6APZ8-F1
#
_entry.id   AF-A0A2D6APZ8-F1
#
_cell.length_a   1.000
_cell.length_b   1.000
_cell.length_c   1.000
_cell.angle_alpha   90.00
_cell.angle_beta   90.00
_cell.angle_gamma   90.00
#
_symmetry.space_group_name_H-M   'P 1'
#
loop_
_entity.id
_entity.type
_entity.pdbx_description
1 polymer ?
#
loop_
_entity_poly.entity_id
_entity_poly.type
_entity_poly.pdbx_seq_one_letter_code
_entity_poly.pdbx_strand_id
1 'polypeptide(L)'
;MTVKTDHGEFTVRDITFAERRELHRAEIRAAKGTEEIDAEAFYELLEHVRELAFEDSEKIFAELNDNEIDAVLVEVYNAYRDGISKKK
;
A
#
# COMPACT_ATOMS: atom_id res chain seq x y z
N MET A 1 -11.79 -1.85 -3.14
CA MET A 1 -11.80 -0.46 -3.67
C MET A 1 -11.07 -0.37 -5.00
N THR A 2 -11.27 0.71 -5.76
CA THR A 2 -10.48 0.99 -6.96
C THR A 2 -9.56 2.17 -6.65
N VAL A 3 -8.26 1.98 -6.85
CA VAL A 3 -7.24 3.02 -6.67
C VAL A 3 -6.73 3.41 -8.05
N LYS A 4 -6.80 4.70 -8.37
CA LYS A 4 -6.25 5.25 -9.61
C LYS A 4 -4.84 5.75 -9.32
N THR A 5 -3.90 5.33 -10.13
CA THR A 5 -2.50 5.71 -10.05
C THR A 5 -2.03 6.20 -11.42
N ASP A 6 -0.87 6.83 -11.48
CA ASP A 6 -0.26 7.24 -12.76
C ASP A 6 0.09 6.05 -13.67
N HIS A 7 0.13 4.83 -13.11
CA HIS A 7 0.44 3.59 -13.82
C HIS A 7 -0.80 2.73 -14.14
N GLY A 8 -2.00 3.23 -13.83
CA GLY A 8 -3.25 2.56 -14.16
C GLY A 8 -4.29 2.55 -13.04
N GLU A 9 -5.42 1.91 -13.31
CA GLU A 9 -6.49 1.70 -12.33
C GLU A 9 -6.44 0.29 -11.78
N PHE A 10 -6.28 0.18 -10.46
CA PHE A 10 -6.11 -1.09 -9.77
C PHE A 10 -7.33 -1.38 -8.89
N THR A 11 -7.93 -2.55 -9.11
CA THR A 11 -8.96 -3.05 -8.21
C THR A 11 -8.29 -3.81 -7.08
N VAL A 12 -8.35 -3.25 -5.88
CA VAL A 12 -7.74 -3.80 -4.67
C VAL A 12 -8.79 -4.22 -3.67
N ARG A 13 -8.45 -5.18 -2.80
CA ARG A 13 -9.32 -5.62 -1.72
C ARG A 13 -9.60 -4.46 -0.75
N ASP A 14 -10.78 -4.42 -0.18
CA ASP A 14 -11.02 -3.57 0.99
C ASP A 14 -10.37 -4.18 2.22
N ILE A 15 -9.92 -3.33 3.13
CA ILE A 15 -9.29 -3.73 4.39
C ILE A 15 -10.24 -3.49 5.56
N THR A 16 -10.10 -4.31 6.58
CA THR A 16 -10.82 -4.17 7.85
C THR A 16 -10.15 -3.12 8.75
N PHE A 17 -10.84 -2.72 9.82
CA PHE A 17 -10.24 -1.86 10.84
C PHE A 17 -8.99 -2.47 11.49
N ALA A 18 -8.98 -3.80 11.67
CA ALA A 18 -7.86 -4.52 12.25
C ALA A 18 -6.62 -4.43 11.34
N GLU A 19 -6.79 -4.70 10.05
CA GLU A 19 -5.72 -4.62 9.04
C GLU A 19 -5.21 -3.19 8.88
N ARG A 20 -6.11 -2.19 8.89
CA ARG A 20 -5.70 -0.77 8.89
C ARG A 20 -4.82 -0.42 10.11
N ARG A 21 -5.15 -0.97 11.29
CA ARG A 21 -4.37 -0.77 12.52
C ARG A 21 -3.03 -1.51 12.48
N GLU A 22 -2.93 -2.61 11.73
CA GLU A 22 -1.68 -3.32 11.48
C GLU A 22 -0.77 -2.51 10.58
N LEU A 23 -1.29 -2.01 9.45
CA LEU A 23 -0.56 -1.11 8.56
C LEU A 23 -0.04 0.14 9.29
N HIS A 24 -0.85 0.75 10.14
CA HIS A 24 -0.39 1.90 10.94
C HIS A 24 0.70 1.54 11.96
N ARG A 25 0.67 0.33 12.54
CA ARG A 25 1.76 -0.15 13.42
C ARG A 25 3.05 -0.38 12.63
N ALA A 26 2.95 -0.91 11.43
CA ALA A 26 4.09 -1.09 10.53
C ALA A 26 4.67 0.25 10.07
N GLU A 27 3.83 1.24 9.73
CA GLU A 27 4.24 2.62 9.43
C GLU A 27 5.05 3.24 10.57
N ILE A 28 4.55 3.14 11.82
CA ILE A 28 5.26 3.66 13.00
C ILE A 28 6.63 2.98 13.19
N ARG A 29 6.71 1.67 12.91
CA ARG A 29 7.98 0.94 12.97
C ARG A 29 8.95 1.44 11.90
N ALA A 30 8.46 1.62 10.67
CA ALA A 30 9.27 2.14 9.57
C ALA A 30 9.77 3.57 9.84
N ALA A 31 8.93 4.44 10.40
CA ALA A 31 9.32 5.81 10.75
C ALA A 31 10.23 5.92 11.99
N LYS A 32 10.48 4.83 12.72
CA LYS A 32 11.27 4.80 13.99
C LYS A 32 10.87 5.87 15.03
N GLY A 33 9.67 6.46 14.93
CA GLY A 33 9.26 7.61 15.75
C GLY A 33 10.10 8.89 15.53
N THR A 34 10.79 8.99 14.39
CA THR A 34 11.63 10.14 13.98
C THR A 34 11.30 10.56 12.54
N GLU A 35 12.00 11.56 12.01
CA GLU A 35 11.94 11.89 10.57
C GLU A 35 12.77 10.93 9.70
N GLU A 36 13.52 10.00 10.31
CA GLU A 36 14.27 8.97 9.59
C GLU A 36 13.38 7.75 9.33
N ILE A 37 13.11 7.50 8.05
CA ILE A 37 12.41 6.29 7.59
C ILE A 37 13.46 5.18 7.39
N ASP A 38 13.23 4.05 8.05
CA ASP A 38 13.93 2.81 7.77
C ASP A 38 13.41 2.24 6.45
N ALA A 39 14.26 2.31 5.42
CA ALA A 39 13.90 1.85 4.08
C ALA A 39 13.51 0.36 4.07
N GLU A 40 14.18 -0.49 4.84
CA GLU A 40 13.88 -1.93 4.89
C GLU A 40 12.48 -2.17 5.46
N ALA A 41 12.18 -1.55 6.60
CA ALA A 41 10.84 -1.64 7.20
C ALA A 41 9.75 -0.97 6.35
N PHE A 42 10.10 0.05 5.55
CA PHE A 42 9.17 0.65 4.60
C PHE A 42 8.85 -0.30 3.44
N TYR A 43 9.83 -0.99 2.88
CA TYR A 43 9.60 -2.02 1.86
C TYR A 43 8.81 -3.21 2.41
N GLU A 44 9.03 -3.62 3.67
CA GLU A 44 8.18 -4.63 4.33
C GLU A 44 6.71 -4.16 4.44
N LEU A 45 6.48 -2.89 4.72
CA LEU A 45 5.14 -2.31 4.72
C LEU A 45 4.49 -2.38 3.33
N LEU A 46 5.22 -2.03 2.27
CA LEU A 46 4.71 -2.11 0.90
C LEU A 46 4.41 -3.55 0.49
N GLU A 47 5.26 -4.50 0.87
CA GLU A 47 5.02 -5.93 0.61
C GLU A 47 3.76 -6.42 1.34
N HIS A 48 3.55 -5.98 2.58
CA HIS A 48 2.32 -6.30 3.31
C HIS A 48 1.08 -5.68 2.64
N VAL A 49 1.21 -4.46 2.09
CA VAL A 49 0.14 -3.83 1.30
C VAL A 49 -0.14 -4.65 0.04
N ARG A 50 0.90 -5.12 -0.66
CA ARG A 50 0.77 -5.98 -1.85
C ARG A 50 -0.05 -7.23 -1.54
N GLU A 51 0.31 -7.95 -0.48
CA GLU A 51 -0.37 -9.19 -0.06
C GLU A 51 -1.84 -8.96 0.33
N LEU A 52 -2.13 -7.83 0.99
CA LEU A 52 -3.49 -7.48 1.40
C LEU A 52 -4.36 -7.01 0.23
N ALA A 53 -3.78 -6.23 -0.67
CA ALA A 53 -4.49 -5.53 -1.73
C ALA A 53 -4.80 -6.42 -2.94
N PHE A 54 -3.89 -7.32 -3.29
CA PHE A 54 -3.90 -8.04 -4.56
C PHE A 54 -3.81 -9.56 -4.36
N GLU A 55 -4.83 -10.30 -4.80
CA GLU A 55 -4.79 -11.77 -4.78
C GLU A 55 -3.83 -12.36 -5.82
N ASP A 56 -3.63 -11.68 -6.96
CA ASP A 56 -2.84 -12.17 -8.10
C ASP A 56 -1.83 -11.10 -8.56
N SER A 57 -1.05 -10.59 -7.59
CA SER A 57 -0.13 -9.46 -7.77
C SER A 57 0.92 -9.69 -8.86
N GLU A 58 1.39 -10.92 -9.07
CA GLU A 58 2.37 -11.22 -10.12
C GLU A 58 1.85 -10.91 -11.52
N LYS A 59 0.57 -11.20 -11.80
CA LYS A 59 -0.02 -10.89 -13.11
C LYS A 59 -0.26 -9.41 -13.30
N ILE A 60 -0.64 -8.72 -12.23
CA ILE A 60 -0.96 -7.30 -12.24
C ILE A 60 0.31 -6.47 -12.41
N PHE A 61 1.41 -6.90 -11.80
CA PHE A 61 2.69 -6.20 -11.83
C PHE A 61 3.65 -6.70 -12.92
N ALA A 62 3.30 -7.73 -13.69
CA ALA A 62 4.16 -8.30 -14.73
C ALA A 62 4.63 -7.28 -15.80
N GLU A 63 3.84 -6.24 -16.04
CA GLU A 63 4.14 -5.20 -17.04
C GLU A 63 4.77 -3.94 -16.44
N LEU A 64 4.92 -3.88 -15.12
CA LEU A 64 5.48 -2.75 -14.38
C LEU A 64 6.90 -3.05 -13.93
N ASN A 65 7.74 -2.01 -13.84
CA ASN A 65 9.04 -2.13 -13.19
C ASN A 65 8.94 -1.86 -11.68
N ASP A 66 9.97 -2.24 -10.92
CA ASP A 66 10.00 -2.14 -9.45
C ASP A 66 9.58 -0.75 -8.92
N ASN A 67 10.05 0.34 -9.54
CA ASN A 67 9.69 1.69 -9.09
C ASN A 67 8.21 2.03 -9.34
N GLU A 68 7.63 1.51 -10.42
CA GLU A 68 6.21 1.69 -10.72
C GLU A 68 5.33 0.86 -9.78
N ILE A 69 5.79 -0.35 -9.43
CA ILE A 69 5.14 -1.20 -8.44
C ILE A 69 5.14 -0.49 -7.09
N ASP A 70 6.29 0.02 -6.64
CA ASP A 70 6.41 0.78 -5.40
C ASP A 70 5.46 1.98 -5.39
N ALA A 71 5.40 2.74 -6.48
CA ALA A 71 4.49 3.88 -6.61
C ALA A 71 3.02 3.46 -6.47
N VAL A 72 2.61 2.37 -7.12
CA VAL A 72 1.25 1.82 -7.00
C VAL A 72 0.97 1.39 -5.55
N LEU A 73 1.89 0.69 -4.91
CA LEU A 73 1.72 0.21 -3.53
C LEU A 73 1.64 1.38 -2.54
N VAL A 74 2.40 2.44 -2.74
CA VAL A 74 2.32 3.68 -1.95
C VAL A 74 0.94 4.33 -2.09
N GLU A 75 0.41 4.44 -3.30
CA GLU A 75 -0.94 4.99 -3.53
C GLU A 75 -2.03 4.14 -2.88
N VAL A 76 -1.93 2.81 -2.99
CA VAL A 76 -2.86 1.88 -2.33
C VAL A 76 -2.78 2.01 -0.81
N TYR A 77 -1.56 2.08 -0.27
CA TYR A 77 -1.33 2.31 1.15
C TYR A 77 -1.93 3.65 1.62
N ASN A 78 -1.71 4.73 0.88
CA ASN A 78 -2.30 6.04 1.19
C ASN A 78 -3.83 5.98 1.17
N ALA A 79 -4.43 5.30 0.19
CA ALA A 79 -5.87 5.09 0.14
C ALA A 79 -6.41 4.31 1.36
N TYR A 80 -5.64 3.33 1.85
CA TYR A 80 -5.95 2.61 3.09
C TYR A 80 -5.80 3.48 4.35
N ARG A 81 -4.77 4.31 4.41
CA ARG A 81 -4.45 5.19 5.55
C ARG A 81 -5.46 6.33 5.69
N ASP A 82 -5.72 7.04 4.60
CA ASP A 82 -6.69 8.14 4.55
C ASP A 82 -8.13 7.65 4.79
N GLY A 83 -8.31 6.33 4.72
CA GLY A 83 -9.55 5.64 4.96
C GLY A 83 -10.44 5.65 3.72
N ILE A 84 -11.36 4.70 3.67
CA ILE A 84 -12.44 4.61 2.68
C ILE A 84 -13.39 5.80 2.87
N SER A 85 -12.95 7.02 2.55
CA SER A 85 -13.76 8.22 2.71
C SER A 85 -13.30 9.36 1.82
N LYS A 86 -13.53 9.19 0.51
CA LYS A 86 -14.34 10.14 -0.27
C LYS A 86 -15.21 9.39 -1.27
N LYS A 87 -16.17 8.59 -0.80
CA LYS A 87 -17.46 8.55 -1.50
C LYS A 87 -18.13 9.89 -1.19
N LYS A 88 -18.01 10.85 -2.11
CA LYS A 88 -18.87 12.02 -2.16
C LYS A 88 -19.42 12.14 -3.56
#